data_AF-A0A395UGC0-F1
#
_entry.id   AF-A0A395UGC0-F1
#
_cell.length_a   1.000
_cell.length_b   1.000
_cell.length_c   1.000
_cell.angle_alpha   90.00
_cell.angle_beta   90.00
_cell.angle_gamma   90.00
#
_symmetry.space_group_name_H-M   'P 1'
#
loop_
_entity.id
_entity.type
_entity.pdbx_description
1 polymer ?
#
loop_
_entity_poly.entity_id
_entity_poly.type
_entity_poly.pdbx_seq_one_letter_code
_entity_poly.pdbx_strand_id
1 'polypeptide(L)'
;IAKNATTGGLYTQVGELYGFPIKVVSERILKEGLEFTDNRFVVEGNYKYTYNNGHLAMADPLAAARNFLNAMERIPSIIDQYKAKNEVLEMEIPQLQEIAGKVWKKEDELKQLKSELAALDRKIQLELAPPTPEVAEKENEGQQLKPEAEDVRNRQAQYPENAPPQIRSPADSIVANHVIIGRPGLYAKEETRSKGLK
;
A
#
# COMPACT_ATOMS: atom_id res chain seq x y z
N ILE A 1 2.50 35.25 14.25
CA ILE A 1 2.36 33.78 14.12
C ILE A 1 2.12 33.38 12.67
N ALA A 2 1.06 33.82 12.01
CA ALA A 2 0.71 33.34 10.67
C ALA A 2 1.76 33.56 9.55
N LYS A 3 2.65 34.56 9.65
CA LYS A 3 3.75 34.78 8.68
C LYS A 3 5.11 34.23 9.12
N ASN A 4 5.29 33.98 10.42
CA ASN A 4 6.62 33.78 11.02
C ASN A 4 6.73 32.46 11.79
N ALA A 5 5.64 31.70 11.91
CA ALA A 5 5.69 30.39 12.54
C ALA A 5 6.44 29.42 11.62
N THR A 6 7.31 28.63 12.22
CA THR A 6 8.04 27.54 11.57
C THR A 6 7.95 26.34 12.49
N THR A 7 6.86 25.57 12.36
CA THR A 7 6.62 24.41 13.21
C THR A 7 7.27 23.13 12.69
N GLY A 8 8.04 23.21 11.60
CA GLY A 8 8.70 22.05 11.00
C GLY A 8 7.74 20.95 10.55
N GLY A 9 6.48 21.29 10.24
CA GLY A 9 5.42 20.33 9.90
C GLY A 9 4.69 19.73 11.10
N LEU A 10 5.08 20.08 12.34
CA LEU A 10 4.39 19.62 13.54
C LEU A 10 3.24 20.56 13.90
N TYR A 11 2.16 20.01 14.46
CA TYR A 11 1.04 20.81 14.93
C TYR A 11 1.36 21.41 16.29
N THR A 12 1.46 22.74 16.35
CA THR A 12 1.76 23.49 17.57
C THR A 12 0.51 24.22 18.04
N GLN A 13 0.15 24.08 19.32
CA GLN A 13 -1.00 24.80 19.87
C GLN A 13 -0.70 26.29 19.99
N VAL A 14 -1.62 27.11 19.48
CA VAL A 14 -1.53 28.58 19.47
C VAL A 14 -2.64 29.25 20.26
N GLY A 15 -3.72 28.53 20.56
CA GLY A 15 -4.85 29.05 21.31
C GLY A 15 -5.92 28.00 21.54
N GLU A 16 -7.09 28.45 21.97
CA GLU A 16 -8.26 27.63 22.23
C GLU A 16 -9.53 28.43 21.92
N LEU A 17 -10.55 27.75 21.41
CA LEU A 17 -11.87 28.31 21.16
C LEU A 17 -12.94 27.34 21.65
N TYR A 18 -13.75 27.75 22.63
CA TYR A 18 -14.81 26.92 23.23
C TYR A 18 -14.34 25.53 23.72
N GLY A 19 -13.14 25.42 24.30
CA GLY A 19 -12.59 24.12 24.71
C GLY A 19 -11.84 23.37 23.60
N PHE A 20 -11.87 23.85 22.35
CA PHE A 20 -11.16 23.23 21.24
C PHE A 20 -9.79 23.88 21.00
N PRO A 21 -8.67 23.14 21.12
CA PRO A 21 -7.34 23.69 20.85
C PRO A 21 -7.19 24.11 19.38
N ILE A 22 -6.70 25.32 19.15
CA ILE A 22 -6.31 25.81 17.84
C ILE A 22 -4.83 25.48 17.65
N LYS A 23 -4.49 24.77 16.57
CA LYS A 23 -3.12 24.42 16.22
C LYS A 23 -2.70 25.06 14.90
N VAL A 24 -1.42 25.38 14.79
CA VAL A 24 -0.78 25.82 13.55
C VAL A 24 0.20 24.77 13.06
N VAL A 25 0.26 24.58 11.74
CA VAL A 25 1.26 23.76 11.05
C VAL A 25 1.87 24.56 9.91
N SER A 26 3.20 24.53 9.84
CA SER A 26 3.96 25.17 8.76
C SER A 26 4.26 24.16 7.66
N GLU A 27 3.71 24.41 6.48
CA GLU A 27 3.99 23.65 5.26
C GLU A 27 5.02 24.40 4.40
N ARG A 28 5.92 23.67 3.75
CA ARG A 28 6.86 24.24 2.79
C ARG A 28 6.21 24.22 1.40
N ILE A 29 6.06 25.38 0.79
CA ILE A 29 5.53 25.55 -0.56
C ILE A 29 6.63 26.11 -1.45
N LEU A 30 6.93 25.42 -2.54
CA LEU A 30 7.83 25.94 -3.57
C LEU A 30 7.02 26.82 -4.52
N LYS A 31 7.32 28.11 -4.58
CA LYS A 31 6.72 29.03 -5.55
C LYS A 31 7.83 29.71 -6.32
N GLU A 32 7.80 29.61 -7.65
CA GLU A 32 8.80 30.24 -8.54
C GLU A 32 10.25 29.84 -8.24
N GLY A 33 10.47 28.60 -7.77
CA GLY A 33 11.80 28.10 -7.41
C GLY A 33 12.31 28.56 -6.04
N LEU A 34 11.52 29.34 -5.30
CA LEU A 34 11.81 29.79 -3.94
C LEU A 34 10.94 29.03 -2.92
N GLU A 35 11.55 28.59 -1.83
CA GLU A 35 10.84 27.93 -0.73
C GLU A 35 10.15 28.97 0.17
N PHE A 36 8.83 28.87 0.29
CA PHE A 36 8.00 29.66 1.18
C PHE A 36 7.43 28.80 2.29
N THR A 37 7.24 29.39 3.47
CA THR A 37 6.52 28.74 4.56
C THR A 37 5.08 29.22 4.57
N ASP A 38 4.13 28.30 4.42
CA ASP A 38 2.70 28.53 4.50
C ASP A 38 2.14 27.96 5.82
N ASN A 39 1.55 28.83 6.64
CA ASN A 39 1.02 28.42 7.94
C ASN A 39 -0.46 28.13 7.84
N ARG A 40 -0.83 26.87 8.04
CA ARG A 40 -2.22 26.42 8.14
C ARG A 40 -2.65 26.34 9.58
N PHE A 41 -3.85 26.83 9.85
CA PHE A 41 -4.49 26.75 11.15
C PHE A 41 -5.61 25.74 11.14
N VAL A 42 -5.70 24.97 12.21
CA VAL A 42 -6.70 23.92 12.40
C VAL A 42 -7.30 24.04 13.79
N VAL A 43 -8.59 23.72 13.90
CA VAL A 43 -9.25 23.49 15.19
C VAL A 43 -9.18 22.00 15.45
N GLU A 44 -8.55 21.59 16.55
CA GLU A 44 -8.38 20.19 16.91
C GLU A 44 -9.48 19.74 17.87
N GLY A 45 -10.09 18.61 17.54
CA GLY A 45 -10.87 17.75 18.44
C GLY A 45 -10.49 16.29 18.15
N ASN A 46 -11.48 15.41 18.03
CA ASN A 46 -11.23 14.04 17.55
C ASN A 46 -10.68 14.00 16.11
N TYR A 47 -10.97 15.04 15.34
CA TYR A 47 -10.41 15.29 14.02
C TYR A 47 -9.82 16.70 13.97
N LYS A 48 -9.07 16.98 12.90
CA LYS A 48 -8.57 18.32 12.61
C LYS A 48 -9.53 19.00 11.65
N TYR A 49 -10.23 20.02 12.14
CA TYR A 49 -11.20 20.77 11.37
C TYR A 49 -10.57 22.02 10.79
N THR A 50 -10.80 22.26 9.50
CA THR A 50 -10.25 23.42 8.80
C THR A 50 -11.32 24.11 7.96
N TYR A 51 -11.12 25.41 7.78
CA TYR A 51 -11.85 26.23 6.84
C TYR A 51 -10.86 26.92 5.91
N ASN A 52 -11.24 27.09 4.64
CA ASN A 52 -10.36 27.63 3.60
C ASN A 52 -8.95 26.99 3.59
N ASN A 53 -8.90 25.66 3.67
CA ASN A 53 -7.66 24.87 3.76
C ASN A 53 -6.70 25.32 4.89
N GLY A 54 -7.23 25.90 5.98
CA GLY A 54 -6.46 26.39 7.11
C GLY A 54 -5.80 27.76 6.88
N HIS A 55 -6.05 28.43 5.75
CA HIS A 55 -5.52 29.77 5.53
C HIS A 55 -6.25 30.80 6.40
N LEU A 56 -5.46 31.62 7.10
CA LEU A 56 -5.99 32.72 7.90
C LEU A 56 -6.27 33.94 7.02
N ALA A 57 -7.40 34.61 7.24
CA ALA A 57 -7.70 35.87 6.57
C ALA A 57 -6.79 36.99 7.12
N MET A 58 -5.65 37.21 6.47
CA MET A 58 -4.62 38.16 6.95
C MET A 58 -5.08 39.62 6.94
N ALA A 59 -6.04 39.97 6.09
CA ALA A 59 -6.49 41.34 5.87
C ALA A 59 -7.63 41.75 6.83
N ASP A 60 -8.45 40.80 7.29
CA ASP A 60 -9.60 41.06 8.15
C ASP A 60 -9.57 40.17 9.40
N PRO A 61 -9.35 40.75 10.59
CA PRO A 61 -9.39 40.02 11.86
C PRO A 61 -10.73 39.35 12.15
N LEU A 62 -11.85 39.93 11.73
CA LEU A 62 -13.17 39.36 11.98
C LEU A 62 -13.39 38.11 11.14
N ALA A 63 -13.04 38.16 9.85
CA ALA A 63 -13.00 36.98 9.00
C ALA A 63 -12.03 35.91 9.52
N ALA A 64 -10.87 36.31 10.04
CA ALA A 64 -9.90 35.37 10.62
C ALA A 64 -10.48 34.59 11.81
N ALA A 65 -11.18 35.27 12.72
CA ALA A 65 -11.86 34.62 13.84
C ALA A 65 -13.00 33.69 13.35
N ARG A 66 -13.80 34.15 12.37
CA ARG A 66 -14.89 33.36 11.78
C ARG A 66 -14.42 32.09 11.08
N ASN A 67 -13.21 32.06 10.52
CA ASN A 67 -12.68 30.84 9.91
C ASN A 67 -12.66 29.65 10.89
N PHE A 68 -12.32 29.90 12.16
CA PHE A 68 -12.32 28.85 13.19
C PHE A 68 -13.74 28.39 13.53
N LEU A 69 -14.69 29.32 13.63
CA LEU A 69 -16.09 29.00 13.86
C LEU A 69 -16.66 28.18 12.70
N ASN A 70 -16.42 28.60 11.45
CA ASN A 70 -16.85 27.89 10.25
C ASN A 70 -16.23 26.48 10.15
N ALA A 71 -15.01 26.29 10.67
CA ALA A 71 -14.39 24.97 10.75
C ALA A 71 -15.16 24.06 11.74
N MET A 72 -15.59 24.62 12.89
CA MET A 72 -16.39 23.90 13.87
C MET A 72 -17.83 23.62 13.40
N GLU A 73 -18.45 24.54 12.66
CA GLU A 73 -19.79 24.35 12.09
C GLU A 73 -19.87 23.18 11.08
N ARG A 74 -18.73 22.72 10.56
CA ARG A 74 -18.67 21.52 9.70
C ARG A 74 -18.74 20.21 10.47
N ILE A 75 -18.54 20.22 11.79
CA ILE A 75 -18.53 19.01 12.62
C ILE A 75 -19.82 18.17 12.44
N PRO A 76 -21.04 18.74 12.52
CA PRO A 76 -22.27 17.96 12.33
C PRO A 76 -22.36 17.31 10.95
N SER A 77 -22.04 18.07 9.89
CA SER A 77 -22.04 17.53 8.53
C SER A 77 -21.04 16.37 8.36
N ILE A 78 -19.86 16.49 8.96
CA ILE A 78 -18.85 15.43 8.95
C ILE A 78 -19.37 14.19 9.69
N ILE A 79 -20.03 14.38 10.84
CA ILE A 79 -20.64 13.28 11.60
C ILE A 79 -21.65 12.53 10.73
N ASP A 80 -22.55 13.25 10.04
CA ASP A 80 -23.56 12.62 9.20
C ASP A 80 -22.94 11.89 8.00
N GLN A 81 -21.90 12.46 7.39
CA GLN A 81 -21.15 11.78 6.32
C GLN A 81 -20.51 10.47 6.80
N TYR A 82 -19.93 10.44 7.99
CA TYR A 82 -19.34 9.22 8.55
C TYR A 82 -20.40 8.20 8.96
N LYS A 83 -21.54 8.64 9.50
CA LYS A 83 -22.68 7.74 9.77
C LYS A 83 -23.16 7.06 8.48
N ALA A 84 -23.40 7.82 7.42
CA ALA A 84 -23.81 7.27 6.13
C ALA A 84 -22.78 6.29 5.55
N LYS A 85 -21.47 6.61 5.68
CA LYS A 85 -20.40 5.68 5.26
C LYS A 85 -20.38 4.41 6.10
N ASN A 86 -20.57 4.52 7.41
CA ASN A 86 -20.61 3.36 8.30
C ASN A 86 -21.79 2.46 7.95
N GLU A 87 -22.98 3.01 7.68
CA GLU A 87 -24.14 2.22 7.25
C GLU A 87 -23.84 1.43 5.97
N VAL A 88 -23.21 2.05 4.98
CA VAL A 88 -22.79 1.37 3.74
C VAL A 88 -21.78 0.26 4.03
N LEU A 89 -20.75 0.54 4.84
CA LEU A 89 -19.72 -0.43 5.19
C LEU A 89 -20.30 -1.60 6.00
N GLU A 90 -21.24 -1.37 6.90
CA GLU A 90 -21.93 -2.40 7.68
C GLU A 90 -22.72 -3.35 6.76
N MET A 91 -23.25 -2.86 5.63
CA MET A 91 -23.90 -3.70 4.62
C MET A 91 -22.89 -4.44 3.73
N GLU A 92 -21.74 -3.84 3.42
CA GLU A 92 -20.71 -4.42 2.56
C GLU A 92 -19.88 -5.50 3.25
N ILE A 93 -19.57 -5.34 4.54
CA ILE A 93 -18.79 -6.31 5.33
C ILE A 93 -19.32 -7.75 5.22
N PRO A 94 -20.60 -8.05 5.48
CA PRO A 94 -21.10 -9.42 5.41
C PRO A 94 -21.05 -9.98 3.98
N GLN A 95 -21.28 -9.15 2.95
CA GLN A 95 -21.18 -9.58 1.55
C GLN A 95 -19.74 -9.95 1.18
N LEU A 96 -18.77 -9.11 1.58
CA LEU A 96 -17.36 -9.38 1.36
C LEU A 96 -16.86 -10.58 2.16
N GLN A 97 -17.36 -10.78 3.38
CA GLN A 97 -17.08 -11.99 4.17
C GLN A 97 -17.64 -13.25 3.51
N GLU A 98 -18.84 -13.20 2.93
CA GLU A 98 -19.41 -14.31 2.18
C GLU A 98 -18.55 -14.64 0.94
N ILE A 99 -18.08 -13.62 0.24
CA ILE A 99 -17.19 -13.79 -0.93
C ILE A 99 -15.83 -14.36 -0.51
N ALA A 100 -15.22 -13.81 0.55
CA ALA A 100 -13.94 -14.28 1.07
C ALA A 100 -14.02 -15.71 1.64
N GLY A 101 -15.17 -16.07 2.21
CA GLY A 101 -15.44 -17.42 2.73
C GLY A 101 -15.77 -18.45 1.65
N LYS A 102 -16.00 -18.04 0.40
CA LYS A 102 -16.21 -18.98 -0.72
C LYS A 102 -14.88 -19.65 -1.06
N VAL A 103 -14.74 -20.90 -0.66
CA VAL A 103 -13.65 -21.78 -1.09
C VAL A 103 -13.64 -21.84 -2.62
N TRP A 104 -12.47 -21.59 -3.19
CA TRP A 104 -12.33 -21.58 -4.65
C TRP A 104 -12.48 -22.99 -5.19
N LYS A 105 -13.54 -23.24 -5.97
CA LYS A 105 -13.86 -24.59 -6.47
C LYS A 105 -12.76 -25.21 -7.36
N LYS A 106 -11.83 -24.40 -7.89
CA LYS A 106 -10.68 -24.85 -8.68
C LYS A 106 -9.40 -24.98 -7.87
N GLU A 107 -9.45 -24.77 -6.55
CA GLU A 107 -8.28 -24.92 -5.69
C GLU A 107 -7.78 -26.37 -5.71
N ASP A 108 -8.68 -27.34 -5.64
CA ASP A 108 -8.33 -28.76 -5.67
C ASP A 108 -7.85 -29.20 -7.07
N GLU A 109 -8.49 -28.73 -8.14
CA GLU A 109 -8.06 -28.97 -9.52
C GLU A 109 -6.67 -28.36 -9.79
N LEU A 110 -6.40 -27.16 -9.25
CA LEU A 110 -5.08 -26.53 -9.34
C LEU A 110 -4.03 -27.28 -8.51
N LYS A 111 -4.38 -27.77 -7.31
CA LYS A 111 -3.49 -28.61 -6.49
C LYS A 111 -3.15 -29.91 -7.23
N GLN A 112 -4.12 -30.52 -7.88
CA GLN A 112 -3.92 -31.72 -8.69
C GLN A 112 -3.03 -31.44 -9.91
N LEU A 113 -3.30 -30.39 -10.68
CA LEU A 113 -2.45 -30.03 -11.82
C LEU A 113 -1.01 -29.69 -11.40
N LYS A 114 -0.83 -29.08 -10.22
CA LYS A 114 0.52 -28.85 -9.65
C LYS A 114 1.23 -30.14 -9.26
N SER A 115 0.51 -31.11 -8.68
CA SER A 115 1.12 -32.39 -8.32
C SER A 115 1.45 -33.22 -9.57
N GLU A 116 0.59 -33.20 -10.57
CA GLU A 116 0.82 -33.84 -11.88
C GLU A 116 2.03 -33.21 -12.59
N LEU A 117 2.14 -31.88 -12.60
CA LEU A 117 3.31 -31.20 -13.16
C LEU A 117 4.60 -31.59 -12.42
N ALA A 118 4.60 -31.62 -11.08
CA ALA A 118 5.76 -32.04 -10.30
C ALA A 118 6.14 -33.52 -10.52
N ALA A 119 5.13 -34.38 -10.72
CA ALA A 119 5.36 -35.79 -11.06
C ALA A 119 5.97 -35.93 -12.46
N LEU A 120 5.47 -35.15 -13.43
CA LEU A 120 6.03 -35.12 -14.78
C LEU A 120 7.46 -34.57 -14.78
N ASP A 121 7.73 -33.51 -14.01
CA ASP A 121 9.05 -32.90 -13.87
C ASP A 121 10.06 -33.88 -13.24
N ARG A 122 9.68 -34.62 -12.19
CA ARG A 122 10.50 -35.71 -11.64
C ARG A 122 10.74 -36.82 -12.65
N LYS A 123 9.71 -37.20 -13.42
CA LYS A 123 9.85 -38.24 -14.45
C LYS A 123 10.81 -37.80 -15.55
N ILE A 124 10.74 -36.55 -15.99
CA ILE A 124 11.67 -35.96 -16.95
C ILE A 124 13.10 -35.95 -16.38
N GLN A 125 13.28 -35.53 -15.12
CA GLN A 125 14.61 -35.56 -14.47
C GLN A 125 15.17 -36.98 -14.34
N LEU A 126 14.32 -37.99 -14.11
CA LEU A 126 14.72 -39.40 -14.04
C LEU A 126 15.00 -40.00 -15.42
N GLU A 127 14.23 -39.64 -16.46
CA GLU A 127 14.50 -40.04 -17.85
C GLU A 127 15.74 -39.34 -18.43
N LEU A 128 16.09 -38.15 -17.92
CA LEU A 128 17.30 -37.43 -18.29
C LEU A 128 18.54 -37.82 -17.45
N ALA A 129 18.36 -38.60 -16.37
CA ALA A 129 19.48 -39.15 -15.63
C ALA A 129 20.13 -40.29 -16.45
N PRO A 130 21.44 -40.24 -16.72
CA PRO A 130 22.08 -41.20 -17.62
C PRO A 130 22.00 -42.64 -17.05
N PRO A 131 21.84 -43.66 -17.90
CA PRO A 131 21.72 -45.05 -17.44
C PRO A 131 23.01 -45.46 -16.72
N THR A 132 22.90 -45.86 -15.45
CA THR A 132 23.97 -46.55 -14.74
C THR A 132 24.32 -47.83 -15.50
N PRO A 133 25.61 -48.09 -15.81
CA PRO A 133 26.02 -49.37 -16.35
C PRO A 133 25.95 -50.42 -15.24
N GLU A 134 25.16 -51.47 -15.46
CA GLU A 134 25.40 -52.75 -14.79
C GLU A 134 26.67 -53.37 -15.38
N VAL A 135 27.51 -53.95 -14.51
CA VAL A 135 28.04 -55.34 -14.57
C VAL A 135 29.34 -55.43 -13.73
N ALA A 136 29.47 -56.57 -13.03
CA ALA A 136 30.67 -57.14 -12.38
C ALA A 136 31.08 -56.48 -11.05
N GLU A 137 31.39 -57.19 -9.95
CA GLU A 137 32.03 -58.49 -9.80
C GLU A 137 31.87 -59.00 -8.34
N LYS A 138 32.30 -60.25 -8.13
CA LYS A 138 32.11 -61.08 -6.93
C LYS A 138 33.00 -60.66 -5.74
N GLU A 139 32.67 -61.27 -4.61
CA GLU A 139 33.52 -61.76 -3.50
C GLU A 139 33.36 -61.09 -2.12
N ASN A 140 33.04 -61.98 -1.16
CA ASN A 140 33.11 -61.79 0.28
C ASN A 140 34.53 -61.42 0.68
N GLU A 141 34.68 -60.47 1.61
CA GLU A 141 35.41 -60.68 2.87
C GLU A 141 35.12 -59.51 3.82
N GLY A 142 34.84 -59.84 5.07
CA GLY A 142 34.29 -58.91 6.05
C GLY A 142 35.30 -57.96 6.68
N GLN A 143 34.79 -56.85 7.20
CA GLN A 143 35.32 -56.16 8.38
C GLN A 143 34.31 -55.10 8.87
N GLN A 144 33.57 -55.51 9.89
CA GLN A 144 33.28 -54.81 11.16
C GLN A 144 33.41 -53.26 11.24
N LEU A 145 32.41 -52.67 11.94
CA LEU A 145 32.42 -51.43 12.75
C LEU A 145 31.79 -50.14 12.15
N LYS A 146 30.64 -49.75 12.74
CA LYS A 146 30.23 -48.35 12.97
C LYS A 146 31.00 -47.84 14.21
N PRO A 147 31.38 -46.54 14.35
CA PRO A 147 30.44 -45.41 14.37
C PRO A 147 30.97 -44.07 13.76
N GLU A 148 30.05 -43.09 13.71
CA GLU A 148 30.24 -41.62 13.83
C GLU A 148 31.25 -40.90 12.90
N ALA A 149 30.80 -39.99 12.04
CA ALA A 149 30.52 -38.57 12.29
C ALA A 149 31.79 -37.70 12.41
N GLU A 150 31.79 -36.63 11.60
CA GLU A 150 32.64 -35.44 11.62
C GLU A 150 34.11 -35.58 11.18
N ASP A 151 34.45 -35.01 10.02
CA ASP A 151 35.19 -33.75 10.06
C ASP A 151 35.01 -32.90 8.78
N VAL A 152 35.17 -31.61 9.02
CA VAL A 152 34.96 -30.38 8.28
C VAL A 152 36.05 -30.11 7.23
N ARG A 153 35.68 -29.59 6.05
CA ARG A 153 36.26 -28.36 5.43
C ARG A 153 35.56 -28.01 4.11
N ASN A 154 34.59 -27.09 4.08
CA ASN A 154 34.71 -25.63 4.08
C ASN A 154 35.38 -25.03 2.82
N ARG A 155 34.56 -24.42 1.94
CA ARG A 155 34.81 -23.08 1.36
C ARG A 155 33.53 -22.51 0.73
N GLN A 156 32.88 -21.65 1.51
CA GLN A 156 31.97 -20.61 1.05
C GLN A 156 32.70 -19.65 0.09
N ALA A 157 32.04 -19.26 -1.00
CA ALA A 157 32.37 -18.02 -1.71
C ALA A 157 31.43 -16.93 -1.19
N GLN A 158 31.99 -15.98 -0.43
CA GLN A 158 31.32 -14.78 0.05
C GLN A 158 31.11 -13.79 -1.10
N TYR A 159 29.94 -13.15 -1.12
CA TYR A 159 29.71 -11.91 -1.87
C TYR A 159 30.30 -10.73 -1.10
N PRO A 160 30.97 -9.75 -1.73
CA PRO A 160 31.31 -8.51 -1.08
C PRO A 160 30.08 -7.62 -0.94
N GLU A 161 29.83 -7.23 0.31
CA GLU A 161 28.88 -6.23 0.77
C GLU A 161 29.42 -4.82 0.41
N ASN A 162 28.53 -3.93 -0.08
CA ASN A 162 28.72 -2.51 -0.45
C ASN A 162 28.75 -2.16 -1.96
N ALA A 163 27.60 -2.23 -2.64
CA ALA A 163 27.23 -1.35 -3.77
C ALA A 163 25.68 -1.30 -3.95
N PRO A 164 25.08 -0.14 -4.28
CA PRO A 164 23.61 0.03 -4.30
C PRO A 164 22.93 -0.72 -5.46
N PRO A 165 21.71 -1.25 -5.29
CA PRO A 165 21.08 -2.10 -6.29
C PRO A 165 20.60 -1.27 -7.51
N GLN A 166 21.17 -1.54 -8.68
CA GLN A 166 20.58 -1.15 -9.97
C GLN A 166 19.61 -2.26 -10.41
N ILE A 167 18.32 -1.95 -10.44
CA ILE A 167 17.27 -2.85 -10.94
C ILE A 167 17.40 -2.94 -12.46
N ARG A 168 17.92 -4.06 -12.97
CA ARG A 168 17.70 -4.45 -14.37
C ARG A 168 16.38 -5.19 -14.45
N SER A 169 15.41 -4.58 -15.12
CA SER A 169 14.10 -5.17 -15.43
C SER A 169 14.24 -6.43 -16.28
N PRO A 170 13.55 -7.53 -15.93
CA PRO A 170 13.07 -8.50 -16.89
C PRO A 170 11.59 -8.23 -17.13
N ALA A 171 11.31 -7.62 -18.27
CA ALA A 171 9.99 -7.73 -18.89
C ALA A 171 9.64 -9.21 -19.09
N ASP A 172 8.33 -9.47 -19.14
CA ASP A 172 7.67 -10.76 -19.37
C ASP A 172 7.22 -11.52 -18.12
N SER A 173 6.29 -10.91 -17.37
CA SER A 173 5.24 -11.69 -16.71
C SER A 173 3.86 -11.23 -17.21
N ILE A 174 3.15 -12.16 -17.83
CA ILE A 174 1.89 -12.02 -18.59
C ILE A 174 0.67 -11.68 -17.70
N VAL A 175 0.88 -11.41 -16.41
CA VAL A 175 -0.22 -11.32 -15.42
C VAL A 175 -0.65 -9.87 -15.11
N ALA A 176 -0.04 -8.87 -15.75
CA ALA A 176 -0.24 -7.46 -15.35
C ALA A 176 -1.48 -6.76 -15.96
N ASN A 177 -2.23 -7.34 -16.90
CA ASN A 177 -3.17 -6.57 -17.72
C ASN A 177 -4.62 -7.09 -17.84
N HIS A 178 -5.18 -7.75 -16.82
CA HIS A 178 -6.64 -7.79 -16.71
C HIS A 178 -7.15 -7.82 -15.26
N VAL A 179 -7.38 -6.66 -14.67
CA VAL A 179 -8.28 -6.54 -13.52
C VAL A 179 -9.27 -5.43 -13.86
N ILE A 180 -10.37 -5.82 -14.51
CA ILE A 180 -11.53 -4.94 -14.72
C ILE A 180 -12.45 -5.12 -13.51
N ILE A 181 -12.30 -4.28 -12.49
CA ILE A 181 -13.26 -4.18 -11.39
C ILE A 181 -14.45 -3.36 -11.90
N GLY A 182 -15.54 -4.05 -12.26
CA GLY A 182 -16.79 -3.41 -12.68
C GLY A 182 -17.51 -2.81 -11.47
N ARG A 183 -17.60 -1.47 -11.42
CA ARG A 183 -18.56 -0.76 -10.55
C ARG A 183 -19.85 -0.51 -11.36
N PRO A 184 -21.04 -0.89 -10.87
CA PRO A 184 -22.29 -0.52 -11.51
C PRO A 184 -22.66 0.93 -11.15
N GLY A 185 -22.74 1.78 -12.17
CA GLY A 185 -23.65 2.94 -12.25
C GLY A 185 -23.34 4.16 -11.39
N LEU A 186 -22.88 5.23 -12.05
CA LEU A 186 -23.38 6.60 -11.96
C LEU A 186 -22.38 7.51 -12.68
N TYR A 187 -22.77 8.06 -13.83
CA TYR A 187 -22.66 9.47 -14.21
C TYR A 187 -23.13 9.60 -15.66
N ALA A 188 -24.38 10.05 -15.80
CA ALA A 188 -24.78 10.81 -16.96
C ALA A 188 -23.95 12.11 -16.98
N LYS A 189 -23.30 12.39 -18.10
CA LYS A 189 -23.02 13.77 -18.55
C LYS A 189 -23.13 13.82 -20.06
N GLU A 190 -24.17 14.51 -20.50
CA GLU A 190 -24.19 15.21 -21.78
C GLU A 190 -22.96 16.13 -21.85
N GLU A 191 -22.28 16.17 -23.00
CA GLU A 191 -21.55 17.37 -23.40
C GLU A 191 -21.50 17.49 -24.93
N THR A 192 -22.38 18.38 -25.40
CA THR A 192 -22.10 19.48 -26.32
C THR A 192 -21.20 19.22 -27.54
N ARG A 193 -21.89 19.13 -28.67
CA ARG A 193 -21.44 19.32 -30.05
C ARG A 193 -20.53 20.54 -30.22
N SER A 194 -19.29 20.28 -30.63
CA SER A 194 -18.34 21.27 -31.16
C SER A 194 -18.93 21.97 -32.39
N LYS A 195 -18.96 23.31 -32.39
CA LYS A 195 -19.12 24.10 -33.62
C LYS A 195 -17.76 24.63 -34.05
N GLY A 196 -17.37 24.24 -35.25
CA GLY A 196 -16.20 24.77 -35.96
C GLY A 196 -16.42 26.19 -36.49
N LEU A 197 -15.30 26.75 -36.90
CA LEU A 197 -15.06 28.03 -37.56
C LEU A 197 -16.17 28.50 -38.53
N LYS A 198 -16.41 29.81 -38.50
CA LYS A 198 -16.25 30.72 -39.64
C LYS A 198 -15.94 32.13 -39.13
#